data_AF-A0ABC9BK83-F1
#
_entry.id   AF-A0ABC9BK83-F1
#
_cell.length_a   1.000
_cell.length_b   1.000
_cell.length_c   1.000
_cell.angle_alpha   90.00
_cell.angle_beta   90.00
_cell.angle_gamma   90.00
#
_symmetry.space_group_name_H-M   'P 1'
#
loop_
_entity.id
_entity.type
_entity.pdbx_description
1 polymer ?
#
loop_
_entity_poly.entity_id
_entity_poly.type
_entity_poly.pdbx_seq_one_letter_code
_entity_poly.pdbx_strand_id
1 'polypeptide(L)' 'MATLRAATMALKVLVLGLLLLAYAGVIAHAQPTCGRQVGGARCSNNYCCSRYGYCGLGGDYCGGGCQSGPCY' A
#
# COMPACT_ATOMS: atom_id res chain seq x y z
N MET A 1 15.25 -44.66 4.91
CA MET A 1 14.50 -43.71 5.79
C MET A 1 15.13 -42.32 5.86
N ALA A 2 16.46 -42.17 5.88
CA ALA A 2 17.13 -40.86 5.94
C ALA A 2 16.95 -39.99 4.67
N THR A 3 16.96 -40.60 3.49
CA THR A 3 16.81 -39.91 2.19
C THR A 3 15.41 -39.34 1.95
N LEU A 4 14.36 -40.05 2.40
CA LEU A 4 12.97 -39.60 2.33
C LEU A 4 12.69 -38.41 3.28
N ARG A 5 13.36 -38.39 4.45
CA ARG A 5 13.30 -37.27 5.40
C ARG A 5 14.02 -36.02 4.86
N ALA A 6 15.14 -36.19 4.17
CA ALA A 6 15.84 -35.08 3.52
C ALA A 6 15.03 -34.46 2.36
N ALA A 7 14.41 -35.28 1.51
CA ALA A 7 13.57 -34.81 0.41
C ALA A 7 12.31 -34.06 0.88
N THR A 8 11.66 -34.54 1.95
CA THR A 8 10.49 -33.87 2.55
C THR A 8 10.87 -32.57 3.26
N MET A 9 12.08 -32.49 3.86
CA MET A 9 12.61 -31.24 4.41
C MET A 9 12.90 -30.22 3.29
N ALA A 10 13.54 -30.63 2.20
CA ALA A 10 13.82 -29.76 1.05
C ALA A 10 12.53 -29.21 0.40
N LEU A 11 11.52 -30.07 0.21
CA LEU A 11 10.22 -29.66 -0.34
C LEU A 11 9.50 -28.66 0.58
N LYS A 12 9.51 -28.89 1.90
CA LYS A 12 8.92 -27.96 2.87
C LYS A 12 9.64 -26.62 2.89
N VAL A 13 10.96 -26.61 2.81
CA VAL A 13 11.77 -25.37 2.76
C VAL A 13 11.46 -24.58 1.49
N LEU A 14 11.36 -25.25 0.33
CA LEU A 14 10.99 -24.59 -0.93
C LEU A 14 9.56 -24.02 -0.89
N VAL A 15 8.59 -24.79 -0.40
CA VAL A 15 7.19 -24.34 -0.29
C VAL A 15 7.07 -23.18 0.70
N LEU A 16 7.69 -23.27 1.89
CA LEU A 16 7.68 -22.18 2.87
C LEU A 16 8.39 -20.93 2.34
N GLY A 17 9.49 -21.09 1.61
CA GLY A 17 10.19 -19.97 0.95
C GLY A 17 9.32 -19.27 -0.09
N LEU A 18 8.62 -20.02 -0.94
CA LEU A 18 7.69 -19.46 -1.93
C LEU A 18 6.49 -18.76 -1.28
N LEU A 19 5.93 -19.31 -0.19
CA LEU A 19 4.85 -18.68 0.56
C LEU A 19 5.29 -17.36 1.21
N LEU A 20 6.50 -17.29 1.77
CA LEU A 20 7.06 -16.06 2.34
C LEU A 20 7.29 -14.99 1.27
N LEU A 21 7.81 -15.36 0.10
CA LEU A 21 8.00 -14.44 -1.03
C LEU A 21 6.67 -13.89 -1.56
N ALA A 22 5.63 -14.74 -1.64
CA ALA A 22 4.30 -14.31 -2.05
C ALA A 22 3.67 -13.34 -1.02
N TYR A 23 3.86 -13.59 0.28
CA TYR A 23 3.33 -12.73 1.35
C TYR A 23 3.95 -11.32 1.34
N ALA A 24 5.24 -11.20 0.99
CA ALA A 24 5.92 -9.91 0.88
C ALA A 24 5.33 -8.99 -0.21
N GLY A 25 4.66 -9.54 -1.23
CA GLY A 25 4.01 -8.74 -2.28
C GLY A 25 2.72 -8.05 -1.85
N VAL A 26 2.15 -8.42 -0.70
CA VAL A 26 0.82 -7.95 -0.24
C VAL A 26 0.92 -6.70 0.66
N ILE A 27 2.11 -6.24 1.01
CA ILE A 27 2.31 -5.15 1.99
C ILE A 27 2.54 -3.76 1.35
N ALA A 28 2.56 -3.64 0.02
CA ALA A 28 2.77 -2.37 -0.69
C ALA A 28 1.45 -1.68 -1.12
N HIS A 29 0.45 -1.65 -0.25
CA HIS A 29 -0.76 -0.86 -0.50
C HIS A 29 -0.53 0.57 -0.03
N ALA A 30 -0.33 1.50 -0.96
CA ALA A 30 -0.54 2.90 -0.66
C ALA A 30 -2.00 3.02 -0.20
N GLN A 31 -2.19 3.40 1.07
CA GLN A 31 -3.51 3.62 1.66
C GLN A 31 -3.78 5.14 1.67
N PRO A 32 -4.98 5.58 1.28
CA PRO A 32 -5.33 6.99 1.39
C PRO A 32 -5.21 7.48 2.83
N THR A 33 -4.77 8.72 2.98
CA THR A 33 -4.52 9.39 4.26
C THR A 33 -5.40 10.63 4.46
N CYS A 34 -6.16 11.02 3.43
CA CYS A 34 -7.10 12.15 3.50
C CYS A 34 -8.36 11.90 2.68
N GLY A 35 -9.34 12.79 2.84
CA GLY A 35 -10.56 12.81 2.03
C GLY A 35 -11.58 11.75 2.45
N ARG A 36 -12.59 11.54 1.61
CA ARG A 36 -13.73 10.66 1.90
C ARG A 36 -13.34 9.21 2.17
N GLN A 37 -12.18 8.79 1.68
CA GLN A 37 -11.63 7.45 1.86
C GLN A 37 -11.31 7.13 3.32
N VAL A 38 -10.99 8.16 4.12
CA VAL A 38 -10.64 8.04 5.55
C VAL A 38 -11.51 8.97 6.40
N GLY A 39 -12.81 9.02 6.11
CA GLY A 39 -13.76 9.77 6.92
C GLY A 39 -13.61 11.30 6.88
N GLY A 40 -13.03 11.83 5.80
CA GLY A 40 -12.87 13.27 5.62
C GLY A 40 -11.63 13.86 6.31
N ALA A 41 -10.66 13.03 6.71
CA ALA A 41 -9.40 13.53 7.25
C ALA A 41 -8.74 14.54 6.30
N ARG A 42 -8.17 15.60 6.86
CA ARG A 42 -7.49 16.65 6.09
C ARG A 42 -5.98 16.48 6.13
N CYS A 43 -5.32 17.00 5.12
CA CYS A 43 -3.87 17.06 5.08
C CYS A 43 -3.33 18.13 6.03
N SER A 44 -2.21 17.82 6.69
CA SER A 44 -1.42 18.80 7.43
C SER A 44 -0.77 19.83 6.48
N ASN A 45 -0.23 20.92 7.03
CA ASN A 45 0.53 21.94 6.29
C ASN A 45 -0.20 22.57 5.09
N ASN A 46 -1.54 22.61 5.14
CA ASN A 46 -2.39 23.11 4.04
C ASN A 46 -2.10 22.44 2.68
N TYR A 47 -1.72 21.16 2.68
CA TYR A 47 -1.59 20.41 1.43
C TYR A 47 -2.97 20.08 0.85
N CYS A 48 -2.99 19.87 -0.47
CA CYS A 48 -4.19 19.44 -1.16
C CYS A 48 -4.41 17.95 -0.94
N CYS A 49 -5.66 17.58 -0.73
CA CYS A 49 -6.07 16.19 -0.73
C CYS A 49 -6.51 15.81 -2.15
N SER A 50 -5.74 14.94 -2.81
CA SER A 50 -6.03 14.48 -4.16
C SER A 50 -7.36 13.72 -4.24
N ARG A 51 -7.87 13.52 -5.47
CA ARG A 51 -9.05 12.67 -5.70
C ARG A 51 -8.93 11.25 -5.17
N TYR A 52 -7.70 10.77 -4.99
CA TYR A 52 -7.37 9.42 -4.52
C TYR A 52 -7.14 9.35 -3.01
N GLY A 53 -7.19 10.49 -2.31
CA GLY A 53 -7.05 10.54 -0.86
C GLY A 53 -5.59 10.62 -0.39
N TYR A 54 -4.72 11.25 -1.17
CA TYR A 54 -3.32 11.50 -0.78
C TYR A 54 -3.02 12.98 -0.66
N CYS A 55 -2.15 13.32 0.29
CA CYS A 55 -1.71 14.69 0.53
C CYS A 55 -0.51 15.05 -0.34
N GLY A 56 -0.56 16.23 -0.98
CA GLY A 56 0.56 16.75 -1.75
C GLY A 56 0.27 18.11 -2.38
N LEU A 57 1.12 18.50 -3.32
CA LEU A 57 1.08 19.78 -4.03
C LEU A 57 1.17 19.54 -5.54
N GLY A 58 0.73 20.51 -6.35
CA GLY A 58 0.73 20.40 -7.80
C GLY A 58 -0.56 19.79 -8.37
N GLY A 59 -0.66 19.70 -9.69
CA GLY A 59 -1.90 19.37 -10.40
C GLY A 59 -2.50 18.00 -10.01
N ASP A 60 -1.66 17.01 -9.71
CA ASP A 60 -2.12 15.66 -9.34
C ASP A 60 -2.85 15.62 -7.97
N TYR A 61 -2.61 16.62 -7.12
CA TYR A 61 -3.18 16.72 -5.79
C TYR A 61 -4.21 17.85 -5.68
N CYS A 62 -3.88 19.01 -6.20
CA CYS A 62 -4.65 20.24 -6.08
C CYS A 62 -5.61 20.48 -7.26
N GLY A 63 -5.39 19.80 -8.39
CA GLY A 63 -6.19 19.96 -9.59
C GLY A 63 -7.53 19.22 -9.54
N GLY A 64 -8.00 18.78 -10.70
CA GLY A 64 -9.33 18.16 -10.84
C GLY A 64 -9.59 17.06 -9.81
N GLY A 65 -10.70 17.17 -9.08
CA GLY A 65 -11.12 16.20 -8.07
C GLY A 65 -10.41 16.34 -6.72
N CYS A 66 -9.67 17.42 -6.49
CA CYS A 66 -9.18 17.80 -5.16
C CYS A 66 -10.34 17.84 -4.15
N GLN A 67 -10.14 17.18 -3.01
CA GLN A 67 -11.16 16.97 -1.98
C GLN A 67 -11.10 18.03 -0.86
N SER A 68 -9.92 18.60 -0.59
CA SER A 68 -9.71 19.65 0.43
C SER A 68 -8.34 20.32 0.26
N GLY A 69 -8.13 21.45 0.93
CA GLY A 69 -6.90 22.26 0.83
C GLY A 69 -7.01 23.38 -0.21
N PRO A 70 -5.88 23.95 -0.66
CA PRO A 70 -5.84 25.01 -1.66
C PRO A 70 -5.97 24.44 -3.09
N CYS A 71 -7.14 23.88 -3.40
CA CYS A 71 -7.47 23.35 -4.72
C CYS A 71 -7.54 24.46 -5.78
N TYR A 72 -7.22 24.15 -7.04
CA TYR A 72 -7.32 25.07 -8.18
C TYR A 72 -7.71 24.35 -9.48
#